data_AF-A0A2H1II97-F1
#
_entry.id   AF-A0A2H1II97-F1
#
_cell.length_a   1.000
_cell.length_b   1.000
_cell.length_c   1.000
_cell.angle_alpha   90.00
_cell.angle_beta   90.00
_cell.angle_gamma   90.00
#
_symmetry.space_group_name_H-M   'P 1'
#
loop_
_entity.id
_entity.type
_entity.pdbx_description
1 polymer ?
#
loop_
_entity_poly.entity_id
_entity_poly.type
_entity_poly.pdbx_seq_one_letter_code
_entity_poly.pdbx_strand_id
1 'polypeptide(L)' 'MPLAPSARVDAARHDELLKRPDAAQAEMGTGRNMGPGWINVSAESVRDDEQLAFWIKTAMDFNRAVTSLPD' A
#
# COMPACT_ATOMS: atom_id res chain seq x y z
N MET A 1 11.21 16.28 1.98
CA MET A 1 10.28 15.67 1.00
C MET A 1 8.99 15.36 1.74
N PRO A 2 7.81 15.70 1.20
CA PRO A 2 6.55 15.31 1.85
C PRO A 2 6.48 13.79 1.97
N LEU A 3 5.89 13.30 3.06
CA LEU A 3 5.64 11.86 3.23
C LEU A 3 4.65 11.43 2.15
N ALA A 4 5.03 10.40 1.39
CA ALA A 4 4.12 9.76 0.45
C ALA A 4 2.99 9.08 1.22
N PRO A 5 1.74 9.08 0.72
CA PRO A 5 0.66 8.33 1.35
C PRO A 5 1.02 6.84 1.40
N SER A 6 0.64 6.17 2.49
CA SER A 6 0.88 4.72 2.66
C SER A 6 -0.43 3.94 2.60
N ALA A 7 -0.41 2.78 1.93
CA ALA A 7 -1.51 1.84 1.85
C ALA A 7 -1.19 0.55 2.61
N ARG A 8 -2.19 0.02 3.34
CA ARG A 8 -2.12 -1.31 3.96
C ARG A 8 -2.71 -2.34 3.00
N VAL A 9 -1.92 -3.34 2.64
CA VAL A 9 -2.27 -4.37 1.65
C VAL A 9 -1.92 -5.77 2.16
N ASP A 10 -2.35 -6.79 1.43
CA ASP A 10 -1.94 -8.17 1.72
C ASP A 10 -0.41 -8.32 1.66
N ALA A 11 0.18 -8.84 2.74
CA ALA A 11 1.61 -9.09 2.83
C ALA A 11 2.08 -10.14 1.81
N ALA A 12 1.22 -11.10 1.44
CA ALA A 12 1.54 -12.10 0.41
C ALA A 12 1.68 -11.48 -1.00
N ARG A 13 1.05 -10.32 -1.23
CA ARG A 13 1.13 -9.57 -2.49
C ARG A 13 2.17 -8.44 -2.46
N HIS A 14 2.91 -8.30 -1.37
CA HIS A 14 3.81 -7.17 -1.16
C HIS A 14 4.87 -7.05 -2.26
N ASP A 15 5.61 -8.13 -2.53
CA ASP A 15 6.68 -8.14 -3.53
C ASP A 15 6.15 -8.00 -4.97
N GLU A 16 4.91 -8.42 -5.23
CA GLU A 16 4.23 -8.17 -6.51
C GLU A 16 3.94 -6.68 -6.68
N LEU A 17 3.35 -6.06 -5.66
CA LEU A 17 2.95 -4.66 -5.69
C LEU A 17 4.15 -3.70 -5.72
N LEU A 18 5.27 -4.06 -5.09
CA LEU A 18 6.52 -3.28 -5.16
C LEU A 18 7.16 -3.25 -6.55
N LYS A 19 6.74 -4.10 -7.50
CA LYS A 19 7.22 -4.03 -8.89
C LYS A 19 6.56 -2.90 -9.69
N ARG A 20 5.49 -2.31 -9.16
CA ARG A 20 4.81 -1.20 -9.83
C ARG A 20 5.65 0.08 -9.74
N PRO A 21 5.64 0.93 -10.77
CA PRO A 21 6.44 2.16 -10.79
C PRO A 21 5.97 3.22 -9.77
N ASP A 22 4.73 3.12 -9.29
CA ASP A 22 4.10 4.01 -8.32
C ASP A 22 4.24 3.52 -6.87
N ALA A 23 4.91 2.40 -6.63
CA ALA A 23 5.02 1.75 -5.33
C ALA A 23 6.46 1.76 -4.80
N ALA A 24 6.60 2.02 -3.50
CA ALA A 24 7.86 1.88 -2.79
C ALA A 24 7.63 1.27 -1.41
N GLN A 25 8.69 0.71 -0.82
CA GLN A 25 8.60 0.21 0.54
C GLN A 25 8.29 1.35 1.52
N ALA A 26 7.30 1.15 2.38
CA ALA A 26 6.94 2.16 3.38
C ALA A 26 7.97 2.23 4.51
N GLU A 27 8.20 3.42 5.04
CA GLU A 27 9.10 3.67 6.16
C GLU A 27 8.35 4.29 7.35
N MET A 28 8.66 3.83 8.56
CA MET A 28 8.28 4.45 9.83
C MET A 28 9.38 5.40 10.30
N GLY A 29 9.47 6.55 9.64
CA GLY A 29 10.56 7.51 9.82
C GLY A 29 11.88 7.06 9.19
N THR A 30 12.89 7.94 9.20
CA THR A 30 14.10 7.82 8.39
C THR A 30 14.80 6.47 8.54
N GLY A 31 14.82 5.68 7.47
CA GLY A 31 15.61 4.44 7.37
C GLY A 31 15.06 3.24 8.13
N ARG A 32 13.82 3.31 8.63
CA ARG A 32 13.17 2.16 9.28
C ARG A 32 12.00 1.71 8.44
N ASN A 33 12.13 0.56 7.78
CA ASN A 33 11.04 0.03 6.98
C ASN A 33 9.86 -0.37 7.87
N MET A 34 8.65 -0.07 7.42
CA MET A 34 7.46 -0.77 7.90
C MET A 34 7.51 -2.22 7.43
N GLY A 35 6.86 -3.13 8.15
CA GLY A 35 6.83 -4.54 7.77
C GLY A 35 6.10 -4.79 6.43
N PRO A 36 6.23 -6.00 5.85
CA PRO A 36 5.51 -6.40 4.66
C PRO A 36 4.01 -6.09 4.73
N GLY A 37 3.46 -5.61 3.63
CA GLY A 37 2.05 -5.17 3.54
C GLY A 37 1.83 -3.68 3.82
N TRP A 38 2.88 -2.90 4.06
CA TRP A 38 2.84 -1.43 4.03
C TRP A 38 3.58 -0.91 2.80
N ILE A 39 2.89 -0.15 1.95
CA ILE A 39 3.45 0.38 0.69
C ILE A 39 3.24 1.87 0.64
N ASN A 40 4.31 2.61 0.33
CA ASN A 40 4.21 4.01 -0.05
C ASN A 40 3.76 4.12 -1.50
N VAL A 41 2.73 4.91 -1.74
CA VAL A 41 2.16 5.19 -3.05
C VAL A 41 2.62 6.58 -3.49
N SER A 42 3.08 6.71 -4.73
CA SER A 42 3.54 8.00 -5.24
C SER A 42 2.43 9.06 -5.19
N ALA A 43 2.81 10.33 -4.98
CA ALA A 43 1.86 11.44 -4.94
C ALA A 43 1.12 11.64 -6.28
N GLU A 44 1.73 11.23 -7.40
CA GLU A 44 1.08 11.28 -8.71
C GLU A 44 -0.02 10.22 -8.85
N SER A 45 0.20 9.02 -8.29
CA SER A 45 -0.77 7.93 -8.34
C SER A 45 -2.04 8.18 -7.54
N VAL A 46 -2.03 9.14 -6.61
CA VAL A 46 -3.24 9.56 -5.88
C VAL A 46 -3.97 10.74 -6.54
N ARG A 47 -3.38 11.34 -7.58
CA ARG A 47 -4.03 12.40 -8.39
C ARG A 47 -4.78 11.83 -9.59
N ASP A 48 -4.46 10.61 -9.98
CA ASP A 48 -5.16 9.87 -11.03
C ASP A 48 -6.22 8.94 -10.41
N ASP A 49 -7.46 9.07 -10.85
CA ASP A 49 -8.60 8.36 -10.26
C ASP A 49 -8.52 6.83 -10.47
N GLU A 50 -8.00 6.38 -11.61
CA GLU A 50 -7.87 4.94 -11.91
C GLU A 50 -6.83 4.30 -10.99
N GLN A 51 -5.68 4.95 -10.86
CA GLN A 51 -4.60 4.50 -9.99
C GLN A 51 -5.00 4.60 -8.51
N LEU A 52 -5.69 5.66 -8.11
CA LEU A 52 -6.25 5.79 -6.76
C LEU A 52 -7.26 4.68 -6.46
N ALA A 53 -8.17 4.40 -7.39
CA ALA A 53 -9.16 3.33 -7.25
C ALA A 53 -8.50 1.96 -7.10
N PHE A 54 -7.41 1.69 -7.83
CA PHE A 54 -6.62 0.47 -7.67
C PHE A 54 -6.10 0.28 -6.24
N TRP A 55 -5.48 1.33 -5.67
CA TRP A 55 -4.92 1.27 -4.32
C TRP A 55 -6.00 1.16 -3.25
N ILE A 56 -7.10 1.90 -3.38
CA ILE A 56 -8.26 1.79 -2.50
C ILE A 56 -8.83 0.38 -2.54
N LYS A 57 -9.06 -0.18 -3.74
CA LYS A 57 -9.59 -1.54 -3.89
C LYS A 57 -8.67 -2.57 -3.25
N THR A 58 -7.36 -2.48 -3.50
CA THR A 58 -6.38 -3.41 -2.93
C THR A 58 -6.38 -3.37 -1.40
N ALA A 59 -6.43 -2.18 -0.80
CA ALA A 59 -6.52 -2.03 0.65
C ALA A 59 -7.85 -2.55 1.21
N MET A 60 -8.97 -2.28 0.52
CA MET A 60 -10.29 -2.78 0.91
C MET A 60 -10.41 -4.31 0.81
N ASP A 61 -9.81 -4.92 -0.22
CA ASP A 61 -9.76 -6.37 -0.38
C ASP A 61 -9.03 -7.02 0.80
N PHE A 62 -7.88 -6.46 1.20
CA PHE A 62 -7.15 -6.91 2.38
C PHE A 62 -7.96 -6.71 3.67
N ASN A 63 -8.53 -5.51 3.87
CA ASN A 63 -9.32 -5.21 5.07
C ASN A 63 -10.49 -6.16 5.22
N ARG A 64 -11.25 -6.42 4.15
CA ARG A 64 -12.35 -7.40 4.16
C ARG A 64 -11.84 -8.78 4.60
N ALA A 65 -10.76 -9.27 4.00
CA ALA A 65 -10.21 -10.57 4.32
C ALA A 65 -9.85 -10.68 5.81
N VAL A 66 -9.19 -9.67 6.40
CA VAL A 66 -8.80 -9.72 7.81
C VAL A 66 -9.95 -9.47 8.79
N THR A 67 -10.99 -8.73 8.40
CA THR A 67 -12.17 -8.50 9.25
C THR A 67 -13.22 -9.60 9.16
N SER A 68 -13.20 -10.42 8.10
CA SER A 68 -14.14 -11.53 7.90
C SER A 68 -13.62 -12.86 8.41
N LEU A 69 -12.37 -12.93 8.87
CA LEU A 69 -11.84 -14.09 9.57
C LEU A 69 -12.46 -14.17 10.98
N PRO A 70 -13.09 -15.29 11.38
CA PRO A 70 -13.45 -15.50 12.77
C PRO A 70 -12.17 -15.60 13.63
N ASP A 71 -12.25 -15.10 14.87
CA ASP A 71 -11.17 -15.13 15.87
C ASP A 71 -10.56 -16.53 16.08
#